data_AF-A0A829YM47-F1
#
_entry.id   AF-A0A829YM47-F1
#
_cell.length_a   1.000
_cell.length_b   1.000
_cell.length_c   1.000
_cell.angle_alpha   90.00
_cell.angle_beta   90.00
_cell.angle_gamma   90.00
#
_symmetry.space_group_name_H-M   'P 1'
#
loop_
_entity.id
_entity.type
_entity.pdbx_description
1 polymer ?
#
loop_
_entity_poly.entity_id
_entity_poly.type
_entity_poly.pdbx_seq_one_letter_code
_entity_poly.pdbx_strand_id
1 'polypeptide(L)' 'MQRLVRHPESGASRDRVRRGYRVLFIKSHAVYYKVTATTIHIIRVLHVRMDADGHL' A
#
# COMPACT_ATOMS: atom_id res chain seq x y z
N MET A 1 10.14 3.80 -5.72
CA MET A 1 9.89 4.89 -4.75
C MET A 1 9.51 6.21 -5.40
N GLN A 2 10.26 6.73 -6.40
CA GLN A 2 9.95 8.06 -6.99
C GLN A 2 8.52 8.22 -7.53
N ARG A 3 7.92 7.17 -8.11
CA ARG A 3 6.54 7.21 -8.62
C ARG A 3 5.48 7.40 -7.53
N LEU A 4 5.72 6.87 -6.33
CA LEU A 4 4.76 6.97 -5.22
C LEU A 4 4.65 8.39 -4.67
N VAL A 5 5.77 9.13 -4.64
CA VAL A 5 5.79 10.53 -4.21
C VAL A 5 5.10 11.45 -5.22
N ARG A 6 5.26 11.16 -6.52
CA ARG A 6 4.67 11.98 -7.60
C ARG A 6 3.19 11.69 -7.83
N HIS A 7 2.76 10.45 -7.62
CA HIS A 7 1.39 9.98 -7.85
C HIS A 7 0.94 9.06 -6.70
N PRO A 8 0.72 9.60 -5.49
CA PRO A 8 0.35 8.82 -4.30
C PRO A 8 -1.00 8.12 -4.44
N GLU A 9 -1.87 8.57 -5.33
CA GLU A 9 -3.15 7.96 -5.68
C GLU A 9 -3.05 6.81 -6.70
N SER A 10 -1.85 6.46 -7.17
CA SER A 10 -1.67 5.42 -8.20
C SER A 10 -1.81 3.98 -7.69
N GLY A 11 -1.75 3.76 -6.36
CA GLY A 11 -1.99 2.42 -5.79
C GLY A 11 -3.47 2.05 -5.78
N ALA A 12 -3.79 0.78 -5.96
CA ALA A 12 -5.15 0.29 -5.94
C ALA A 12 -5.80 0.54 -4.57
N SER A 13 -7.07 1.01 -4.56
CA SER A 13 -7.81 1.16 -3.31
C SER A 13 -8.03 -0.19 -2.63
N ARG A 14 -7.84 -0.20 -1.31
CA ARG A 14 -8.16 -1.30 -0.40
C ARG A 14 -9.12 -0.84 0.69
N ASP A 15 -10.08 0.02 0.31
CA ASP A 15 -11.10 0.55 1.23
C ASP A 15 -11.91 -0.55 1.92
N ARG A 16 -12.06 -1.72 1.28
CA ARG A 16 -12.70 -2.91 1.88
C ARG A 16 -11.97 -3.43 3.13
N VAL A 17 -10.65 -3.26 3.21
CA VAL A 17 -9.84 -3.61 4.39
C VAL A 17 -9.91 -2.48 5.41
N ARG A 18 -9.65 -1.26 4.97
CA ARG A 18 -9.80 -0.05 5.79
C ARG A 18 -9.88 1.18 4.89
N ARG A 19 -10.80 2.09 5.17
CA ARG A 19 -11.00 3.31 4.38
C ARG A 19 -9.70 4.14 4.26
N GLY A 20 -9.39 4.54 3.03
CA GLY A 20 -8.21 5.30 2.65
C GLY A 20 -6.95 4.45 2.45
N TYR A 21 -7.02 3.12 2.60
CA TYR A 21 -5.87 2.25 2.33
C TYR A 21 -5.67 2.08 0.84
N ARG A 22 -4.41 2.05 0.45
CA ARG A 22 -3.95 1.77 -0.90
C ARG A 22 -2.85 0.72 -0.87
N VAL A 23 -2.72 -0.01 -1.97
CA VAL A 23 -1.65 -0.98 -2.17
C VAL A 23 -0.92 -0.70 -3.47
N LEU A 24 0.41 -0.77 -3.44
CA LEU A 24 1.27 -0.70 -4.60
C LEU A 24 2.13 -1.97 -4.66
N PHE A 25 2.12 -2.65 -5.81
CA PHE A 25 2.98 -3.80 -6.05
C PHE A 25 4.27 -3.35 -6.73
N ILE A 26 5.41 -3.64 -6.12
CA ILE A 26 6.74 -3.35 -6.64
C ILE A 26 7.55 -4.65 -6.63
N LYS A 27 7.83 -5.20 -7.81
CA LYS A 27 8.45 -6.51 -7.95
C LYS A 27 7.65 -7.54 -7.11
N SER A 28 8.32 -8.26 -6.23
CA SER A 28 7.72 -9.26 -5.34
C SER A 28 7.17 -8.69 -4.03
N HIS A 29 6.94 -7.38 -3.91
CA HIS A 29 6.46 -6.76 -2.67
C HIS A 29 5.14 -6.02 -2.88
N ALA A 30 4.24 -6.14 -1.91
CA ALA A 30 3.03 -5.36 -1.77
C ALA A 30 3.24 -4.32 -0.65
N VAL A 31 3.18 -3.04 -1.01
CA VAL A 31 3.32 -1.92 -0.08
C VAL A 31 1.93 -1.38 0.22
N TYR A 32 1.46 -1.55 1.45
CA TYR A 32 0.23 -0.96 1.95
C TYR A 32 0.52 0.40 2.56
N TYR A 33 -0.25 1.41 2.17
CA TYR A 33 -0.04 2.77 2.61
C TYR A 33 -1.35 3.57 2.63
N LYS A 34 -1.31 4.73 3.29
CA LYS A 34 -2.38 5.73 3.28
C LYS A 34 -1.78 7.09 2.90
N VAL A 35 -2.57 7.88 2.19
CA VAL A 35 -2.20 9.24 1.79
C VAL A 35 -2.93 10.22 2.71
N THR A 36 -2.19 11.15 3.31
CA THR A 36 -2.73 12.32 4.00
C THR A 36 -2.49 13.57 3.15
N ALA A 37 -2.92 14.74 3.60
CA ALA A 37 -2.71 15.98 2.87
C ALA A 37 -1.22 16.30 2.61
N THR A 38 -0.32 15.85 3.49
CA THR A 38 1.10 16.22 3.46
C THR A 38 2.05 15.03 3.50
N THR A 39 1.55 13.80 3.69
CA THR A 39 2.41 12.66 4.00
C THR A 39 1.85 11.36 3.43
N ILE A 40 2.76 10.43 3.12
CA ILE A 40 2.43 9.05 2.76
C ILE A 40 2.82 8.16 3.93
N HIS A 41 1.85 7.54 4.58
CA HIS A 41 2.08 6.65 5.71
C HIS A 41 2.22 5.23 5.17
N ILE A 42 3.43 4.68 5.20
CA ILE A 42 3.65 3.26 4.89
C ILE A 42 3.21 2.43 6.10
N ILE A 43 2.23 1.56 5.89
CA ILE A 43 1.61 0.76 6.94
C ILE A 43 2.28 -0.60 7.03
N ARG A 44 2.45 -1.29 5.89
CA ARG A 44 3.14 -2.58 5.80
C ARG A 44 3.80 -2.77 4.45
N VAL A 45 4.88 -3.55 4.43
CA VAL A 45 5.49 -4.09 3.23
C VAL A 45 5.49 -5.60 3.35
N LEU A 46 4.72 -6.26 2.49
CA LEU A 46 4.64 -7.72 2.47
C LEU A 46 5.37 -8.24 1.23
N HIS A 47 6.14 -9.30 1.37
CA HIS A 47 6.55 -10.08 0.21
C HIS A 47 5.32 -10.82 -0.33
N VAL A 48 5.10 -10.83 -1.66
CA VAL A 48 3.89 -11.36 -2.32
C VAL A 48 3.65 -12.85 -2.08
N ARG A 49 4.69 -13.58 -1.63
CA ARG A 49 4.60 -14.99 -1.22
C ARG A 49 4.09 -15.18 0.21
N MET A 50 4.00 -14.10 1.00
CA MET A 50 3.30 -14.17 2.28
C MET A 50 1.81 -14.08 2.01
N ASP A 51 1.09 -15.09 2.48
CA ASP A 51 -0.37 -15.10 2.43
C ASP A 51 -0.90 -13.95 3.31
N ALA A 52 -1.50 -12.94 2.69
CA ALA A 52 -1.96 -11.75 3.41
C ALA A 52 -3.19 -12.05 4.29
N ASP A 53 -3.88 -13.18 4.05
CA ASP A 53 -5.00 -13.66 4.87
C ASP A 53 -4.54 -14.42 6.13
N GLY A 54 -3.27 -14.84 6.21
CA GLY A 54 -2.79 -15.76 7.24
C GLY A 54 -2.23 -15.12 8.52
N HIS A 55 -2.26 -13.80 8.66
CA HIS A 55 -1.69 -13.12 9.83
C HIS A 55 -2.61 -12.01 10.35
N LEU A 56 -3.71 -12.46 10.98
CA LEU A 56 -4.51 -11.69 11.92
C LEU A 56 -4.15 -12.11 13.34
#